data_AF-A0A3D0USP3-F1
#
_entry.id   AF-A0A3D0USP3-F1
#
_cell.length_a   1.000
_cell.length_b   1.000
_cell.length_c   1.000
_cell.angle_alpha   90.00
_cell.angle_beta   90.00
_cell.angle_gamma   90.00
#
_symmetry.space_group_name_H-M   'P 1'
#
loop_
_entity.id
_entity.type
_entity.pdbx_description
1 polymer ?
#
loop_
_entity_poly.entity_id
_entity_poly.type
_entity_poly.pdbx_seq_one_letter_code
_entity_poly.pdbx_strand_id
1 'polypeptide(L)'
;MFEQHKTVQEVLFDFDVVQEWEHEVELQIMIDKLKLQPLLQQQIETLSGGEAKRVMLAKVLAGNPPMLVLDEPTNHLDLDMIEWLERYLKKQHTTLFMVTHDRYFLERVCTDIYELDRGKIHQYSGNYSYFLEKKAQREENEKIEMHKLKQLLRKELAWIRKAPQGRQTKANFREKRFYDIEDRYDSRKEIRLQESQKLELAVEERRLGGKILNLKNLKKSFGDKCILQNFSHECRHNEHIGIIGKNGVGKSTFIKMILGEEAVDSGLIQAGESVVFGYYDQKDISFPDDKRLSDIVTDPKLLEQFLFPPSQQHQFAKTLSGGEKRRLYLLTILQKNPNFLILDEPTNDLDLITL
;
A
#
# COMPACT_ATOMS: atom_id res chain seq x y z
N MET A 1 17.62 3.46 18.55
CA MET A 1 17.24 4.83 18.97
C MET A 1 18.51 5.65 18.94
N PHE A 2 18.57 6.69 18.11
CA PHE A 2 19.73 7.58 18.08
C PHE A 2 19.76 8.47 19.33
N GLU A 3 20.95 8.84 19.80
CA GLU A 3 21.16 9.84 20.84
C GLU A 3 20.69 11.21 20.32
N GLN A 4 19.90 11.93 21.12
CA GLN A 4 19.00 13.02 20.70
C GLN A 4 19.65 14.32 20.19
N HIS A 5 20.94 14.37 19.88
CA HIS A 5 21.60 15.61 19.43
C HIS A 5 22.62 15.44 18.31
N LYS A 6 22.72 14.25 17.69
CA LYS A 6 23.71 14.00 16.65
C LYS A 6 23.27 14.53 15.28
N THR A 7 24.23 15.08 14.52
CA THR A 7 24.02 15.41 13.10
C THR A 7 23.96 14.14 12.25
N VAL A 8 23.38 14.23 11.04
CA VAL A 8 23.38 13.09 10.09
C VAL A 8 24.80 12.64 9.78
N GLN A 9 25.73 13.58 9.63
CA GLN A 9 27.13 13.27 9.43
C GLN A 9 27.72 12.50 10.61
N GLU A 10 27.51 12.97 11.84
CA GLU A 10 27.99 12.24 13.02
C GLU A 10 27.45 10.81 13.05
N VAL A 11 26.16 10.60 12.79
CA VAL A 11 25.58 9.25 12.81
C VAL A 11 26.07 8.35 11.68
N LEU A 12 26.28 8.89 10.49
CA LEU A 12 26.77 8.11 9.36
C LEU A 12 28.24 7.71 9.53
N PHE A 13 29.06 8.52 10.20
CA PHE A 13 30.48 8.26 10.40
C PHE A 13 30.83 7.69 11.79
N ASP A 14 29.83 7.44 12.65
CA ASP A 14 29.96 6.74 13.94
C ASP A 14 30.15 5.22 13.72
N PHE A 15 31.31 4.83 13.17
CA PHE A 15 31.75 3.44 13.00
C PHE A 15 32.92 3.12 13.94
N ASP A 16 32.91 1.93 14.54
CA ASP A 16 34.03 1.46 15.37
C ASP A 16 35.31 1.30 14.52
N VAL A 17 36.42 1.78 15.09
CA VAL A 17 37.78 2.13 14.56
C VAL A 17 38.50 1.11 13.64
N VAL A 18 37.93 -0.05 13.32
CA VAL A 18 38.72 -1.18 12.76
C VAL A 18 38.59 -1.37 11.23
N GLN A 19 37.66 -0.71 10.52
CA GLN A 19 37.49 -0.89 9.06
C GLN A 19 37.23 0.43 8.28
N GLU A 20 37.85 1.54 8.70
CA GLU A 20 37.48 2.91 8.29
C GLU A 20 37.46 3.17 6.76
N TRP A 21 38.45 2.71 5.98
CA TRP A 21 38.60 3.18 4.59
C TRP A 21 37.62 2.58 3.58
N GLU A 22 37.37 1.26 3.61
CA GLU A 22 36.44 0.63 2.67
C GLU A 22 34.99 1.02 2.97
N HIS A 23 34.63 1.11 4.26
CA HIS A 23 33.32 1.57 4.67
C HIS A 23 33.07 3.03 4.34
N GLU A 24 34.08 3.90 4.46
CA GLU A 24 33.95 5.32 4.12
C GLU A 24 33.68 5.52 2.62
N VAL A 25 34.34 4.76 1.75
CA VAL A 25 34.09 4.81 0.30
C VAL A 25 32.69 4.33 -0.05
N GLU A 26 32.25 3.19 0.50
CA GLU A 26 30.89 2.68 0.32
C GLU A 26 29.85 3.69 0.84
N LEU A 27 30.06 4.23 2.04
CA LEU A 27 29.19 5.24 2.63
C LEU A 27 29.09 6.49 1.75
N GLN A 28 30.19 6.95 1.16
CA GLN A 28 30.17 8.09 0.26
C GLN A 28 29.35 7.81 -1.02
N ILE A 29 29.43 6.58 -1.55
CA ILE A 29 28.57 6.13 -2.66
C ILE A 29 27.10 6.13 -2.22
N MET A 30 26.78 5.63 -1.02
CA MET A 30 25.42 5.66 -0.46
C MET A 30 24.89 7.08 -0.32
N ILE A 31 25.70 7.98 0.23
CA ILE A 31 25.36 9.39 0.43
C ILE A 31 25.01 10.07 -0.90
N ASP A 32 25.80 9.83 -1.95
CA ASP A 32 25.54 10.36 -3.29
C ASP A 32 24.25 9.79 -3.88
N LYS A 33 24.11 8.46 -3.87
CA LYS A 33 23.00 7.76 -4.55
C LYS A 33 21.65 8.00 -3.86
N LEU A 34 21.64 8.08 -2.53
CA LEU A 34 20.44 8.39 -1.74
C LEU A 34 20.19 9.90 -1.57
N LYS A 35 21.03 10.74 -2.18
CA LYS A 35 20.96 12.22 -2.16
C LYS A 35 20.93 12.77 -0.74
N LEU A 36 21.83 12.29 0.11
CA LEU A 36 21.91 12.68 1.53
C LEU A 36 22.81 13.90 1.78
N GLN A 37 23.57 14.36 0.77
CA GLN A 37 24.45 15.52 0.86
C GLN A 37 23.84 16.76 1.55
N PRO A 38 22.63 17.25 1.18
CA PRO A 38 22.05 18.44 1.82
C PRO A 38 21.61 18.20 3.27
N LEU A 39 21.50 16.93 3.70
CA LEU A 39 21.01 16.53 5.01
C LEU A 39 22.15 16.32 6.01
N LEU A 40 23.41 16.25 5.56
CA LEU A 40 24.56 15.89 6.41
C LEU A 40 24.70 16.79 7.65
N GLN A 41 24.42 18.09 7.49
CA GLN A 41 24.53 19.09 8.56
C GLN A 41 23.25 19.25 9.39
N GLN A 42 22.14 18.61 8.97
CA GLN A 42 20.88 18.69 9.69
C GLN A 42 20.87 17.77 10.92
N GLN A 43 20.05 18.14 11.90
CA GLN A 43 19.78 17.29 13.06
C GLN A 43 18.78 16.20 12.69
N ILE A 44 19.00 14.99 13.19
CA ILE A 44 18.15 13.83 12.87
C ILE A 44 16.69 14.05 13.26
N GLU A 45 16.43 14.80 14.34
CA GLU A 45 15.08 15.13 14.81
C GLU A 45 14.29 16.02 13.85
N THR A 46 14.99 16.76 12.99
CA THR A 46 14.37 17.67 12.01
C THR A 46 14.06 17.01 10.68
N LEU A 47 14.52 15.77 10.48
CA LEU A 47 14.31 15.03 9.24
C LEU A 47 12.86 14.57 9.11
N SER A 48 12.32 14.64 7.89
CA SER A 48 11.08 13.93 7.57
C SER A 48 11.27 12.42 7.71
N GLY A 49 10.17 11.67 7.91
CA GLY A 49 10.23 10.21 8.03
C GLY A 49 10.93 9.51 6.86
N GLY A 50 10.71 10.01 5.63
CA GLY A 50 11.40 9.50 4.44
C GLY A 50 12.89 9.85 4.38
N GLU A 51 13.29 11.04 4.85
CA GLU A 51 14.70 11.42 4.98
C GLU A 51 15.42 10.57 6.03
N ALA A 52 14.82 10.41 7.21
CA ALA A 52 15.35 9.55 8.26
C ALA A 52 15.50 8.09 7.78
N LYS A 53 14.52 7.58 7.04
CA LYS A 53 14.58 6.22 6.45
C LYS A 53 15.74 6.07 5.46
N ARG A 54 15.98 7.07 4.60
CA ARG A 54 17.13 7.06 3.68
C ARG A 54 18.48 7.10 4.39
N VAL A 55 18.61 7.90 5.46
CA VAL A 55 19.83 7.93 6.28
C VAL A 55 20.09 6.57 6.93
N MET A 56 19.05 5.95 7.49
CA MET A 56 19.17 4.62 8.10
C MET A 56 19.54 3.55 7.07
N LEU A 57 18.92 3.59 5.89
CA LEU A 57 19.24 2.67 4.80
C LEU A 57 20.70 2.81 4.39
N ALA A 58 21.22 4.04 4.22
CA ALA A 58 22.64 4.27 3.92
C ALA A 58 23.56 3.65 4.96
N LYS A 59 23.28 3.86 6.26
CA LYS A 59 24.08 3.34 7.36
C LYS A 59 24.12 1.80 7.37
N VAL A 60 22.97 1.16 7.20
CA VAL A 60 22.87 -0.31 7.23
C VAL A 60 23.55 -0.94 6.02
N LEU A 61 23.38 -0.36 4.83
CA LEU A 61 24.02 -0.88 3.61
C LEU A 61 25.54 -0.70 3.64
N ALA A 62 26.04 0.44 4.15
CA ALA A 62 27.47 0.70 4.25
C ALA A 62 28.20 -0.27 5.20
N GLY A 63 27.52 -0.79 6.23
CA GLY A 63 28.08 -1.79 7.13
C GLY A 63 28.28 -3.18 6.53
N ASN A 64 27.84 -3.41 5.28
CA ASN A 64 27.92 -4.69 4.56
C ASN A 64 27.65 -5.94 5.43
N PRO A 65 26.47 -6.03 6.08
CA PRO A 65 26.19 -7.13 6.98
C PRO A 65 26.00 -8.45 6.20
N PRO A 66 26.33 -9.61 6.80
CA PRO A 66 26.14 -10.93 6.16
C PRO A 66 24.66 -11.29 5.96
N MET A 67 23.77 -10.66 6.75
CA MET A 67 22.32 -10.77 6.61
C MET A 67 21.70 -9.38 6.76
N LEU A 68 20.79 -9.07 5.85
CA LEU A 68 20.09 -7.79 5.78
C LEU A 68 18.59 -8.01 5.96
N VAL A 69 17.99 -7.30 6.92
CA VAL A 69 16.54 -7.31 7.15
C VAL A 69 15.97 -5.93 6.82
N LEU A 70 15.07 -5.85 5.84
CA LEU A 70 14.48 -4.60 5.37
C LEU A 70 12.95 -4.63 5.47
N ASP A 71 12.37 -3.56 6.03
CA ASP A 71 10.93 -3.38 6.12
C ASP A 71 10.49 -2.18 5.25
N GLU A 72 9.77 -2.48 4.17
CA GLU A 72 9.34 -1.58 3.10
C GLU A 72 10.44 -0.62 2.60
N PRO A 73 11.61 -1.13 2.13
CA PRO A 73 12.75 -0.28 1.83
C PRO A 73 12.55 0.66 0.65
N THR A 74 11.59 0.37 -0.23
CA THR A 74 11.26 1.20 -1.41
C THR A 74 10.39 2.41 -1.07
N ASN A 75 9.73 2.42 0.09
CA ASN A 75 8.87 3.55 0.47
C ASN A 75 9.69 4.84 0.62
N HIS A 76 9.15 5.92 0.06
CA HIS A 76 9.78 7.25 0.01
C HIS A 76 11.08 7.34 -0.80
N LEU A 77 11.38 6.34 -1.64
CA LEU A 77 12.47 6.40 -2.62
C LEU A 77 11.96 6.86 -3.99
N ASP A 78 12.80 7.64 -4.68
CA ASP A 78 12.58 7.98 -6.09
C ASP A 78 12.81 6.76 -6.98
N LEU A 79 12.23 6.76 -8.18
CA LEU A 79 12.48 5.72 -9.19
C LEU A 79 13.98 5.47 -9.42
N ASP A 80 14.78 6.53 -9.57
CA ASP A 80 16.25 6.42 -9.73
C ASP A 80 16.92 5.70 -8.54
N MET A 81 16.43 5.95 -7.32
CA MET A 81 16.96 5.34 -6.10
C MET A 81 16.53 3.88 -6.00
N ILE A 82 15.28 3.56 -6.35
CA ILE A 82 14.75 2.19 -6.39
C ILE A 82 15.58 1.36 -7.38
N GLU A 83 15.77 1.84 -8.61
CA GLU A 83 16.58 1.13 -9.61
C GLU A 83 18.03 0.92 -9.16
N TRP A 84 18.61 1.90 -8.47
CA TRP A 84 19.95 1.76 -7.91
C TRP A 84 19.98 0.70 -6.80
N LEU A 85 19.02 0.74 -5.88
CA LEU A 85 18.93 -0.20 -4.76
C LEU A 85 18.74 -1.64 -5.26
N GLU A 86 17.90 -1.85 -6.27
CA GLU A 86 17.74 -3.13 -6.94
C GLU A 86 19.07 -3.67 -7.48
N ARG A 87 19.84 -2.81 -8.18
CA ARG A 87 21.14 -3.19 -8.76
C ARG A 87 22.19 -3.44 -7.67
N TYR A 88 22.12 -2.69 -6.57
CA TYR A 88 23.02 -2.86 -5.44
C TYR A 88 22.78 -4.20 -4.76
N LEU A 89 21.54 -4.48 -4.34
CA LEU A 89 21.19 -5.72 -3.63
C LEU A 89 21.44 -6.97 -4.49
N LYS A 90 21.28 -6.89 -5.82
CA LYS A 90 21.62 -8.00 -6.73
C LYS A 90 23.10 -8.35 -6.78
N LYS A 91 23.98 -7.36 -6.58
CA LYS A 91 25.43 -7.54 -6.66
C LYS A 91 26.01 -8.04 -5.33
N GLN A 92 25.37 -7.70 -4.22
CA GLN A 92 25.86 -8.06 -2.91
C GLN A 92 25.66 -9.55 -2.62
N HIS A 93 26.66 -10.17 -2.00
CA HIS A 93 26.61 -11.56 -1.53
C HIS A 93 26.05 -11.64 -0.09
N THR A 94 24.97 -10.91 0.18
CA THR A 94 24.31 -10.89 1.50
C THR A 94 22.98 -11.65 1.46
N THR A 95 22.60 -12.23 2.59
CA THR A 95 21.27 -12.85 2.72
C THR A 95 20.23 -11.77 2.98
N LEU A 96 19.30 -11.57 2.04
CA LEU A 96 18.25 -10.56 2.16
C LEU A 96 16.95 -11.18 2.68
N PHE A 97 16.43 -10.65 3.78
CA PHE A 97 15.06 -10.89 4.24
C PHE A 97 14.30 -9.56 4.20
N MET A 98 13.23 -9.49 3.42
CA MET A 98 12.56 -8.22 3.16
C MET A 98 11.05 -8.38 3.15
N VAL A 99 10.38 -7.39 3.73
CA VAL A 99 8.93 -7.19 3.62
C VAL A 99 8.72 -6.02 2.67
N THR A 100 8.01 -6.24 1.57
CA THR A 100 7.59 -5.14 0.69
C THR A 100 6.32 -5.45 -0.09
N HIS A 101 5.56 -4.40 -0.40
CA HIS A 101 4.46 -4.43 -1.35
C HIS A 101 4.86 -4.12 -2.80
N ASP A 102 6.11 -3.74 -3.06
CA ASP A 102 6.57 -3.42 -4.42
C ASP A 102 6.77 -4.68 -5.29
N ARG A 103 5.81 -4.93 -6.17
CA ARG A 103 5.79 -6.08 -7.09
C ARG A 103 7.00 -6.11 -8.03
N TYR A 104 7.45 -4.95 -8.50
CA TYR A 104 8.57 -4.86 -9.43
C TYR A 104 9.89 -5.16 -8.71
N PHE A 105 10.02 -4.67 -7.48
CA PHE A 105 11.18 -4.93 -6.64
C PHE A 105 11.27 -6.42 -6.26
N LEU A 106 10.15 -7.02 -5.82
CA LEU A 106 10.07 -8.46 -5.53
C LEU A 106 10.46 -9.31 -6.73
N GLU A 107 9.90 -9.00 -7.91
CA GLU A 107 10.18 -9.69 -9.16
C GLU A 107 11.68 -9.66 -9.52
N ARG A 108 12.32 -8.51 -9.30
CA ARG A 108 13.69 -8.30 -9.72
C ARG A 108 14.67 -8.90 -8.72
N VAL A 109 14.48 -8.68 -7.42
CA VAL A 109 15.50 -8.93 -6.39
C VAL A 109 15.33 -10.28 -5.70
N CYS A 110 14.10 -10.73 -5.45
CA CYS A 110 13.85 -11.89 -4.60
C CYS A 110 13.89 -13.21 -5.38
N THR A 111 14.48 -14.24 -4.77
CA THR A 111 14.52 -15.62 -5.30
C THR A 111 13.44 -16.51 -4.72
N ASP A 112 12.97 -16.20 -3.51
CA ASP A 112 11.96 -16.94 -2.77
C ASP A 112 10.94 -15.94 -2.21
N ILE A 113 9.66 -16.29 -2.31
CA ILE A 113 8.55 -15.49 -1.80
C ILE A 113 7.86 -16.25 -0.68
N TYR A 114 7.65 -15.58 0.44
CA TYR A 114 6.91 -16.09 1.59
C TYR A 114 5.60 -15.29 1.71
N GLU A 115 4.48 -15.96 1.49
CA GLU A 115 3.14 -15.37 1.66
C GLU A 115 2.58 -15.75 3.02
N LEU A 116 2.22 -14.75 3.82
CA LEU A 116 1.42 -14.95 5.04
C LEU A 116 -0.07 -14.86 4.68
N ASP A 117 -0.75 -16.00 4.65
CA ASP A 117 -2.18 -16.09 4.34
C ASP A 117 -2.90 -16.91 5.43
N ARG A 118 -3.97 -16.35 6.01
CA ARG A 118 -4.78 -16.98 7.08
C ARG A 118 -3.95 -17.56 8.24
N GLY A 119 -2.91 -16.83 8.65
CA GLY A 119 -2.00 -17.25 9.74
C GLY A 119 -1.07 -18.42 9.38
N LYS A 120 -0.99 -18.80 8.10
CA LYS A 120 -0.06 -19.79 7.57
C LYS A 120 0.94 -19.12 6.64
N ILE A 121 2.16 -19.62 6.65
CA ILE A 121 3.21 -19.18 5.74
C ILE A 121 3.28 -20.18 4.59
N HIS A 122 3.13 -19.68 3.37
CA HIS A 122 3.30 -20.41 2.13
C HIS A 122 4.59 -19.95 1.45
N GLN A 123 5.53 -20.88 1.27
CA GLN A 123 6.80 -20.61 0.62
C GLN A 123 6.73 -20.97 -0.86
N TYR A 124 7.29 -20.10 -1.69
CA TYR A 124 7.39 -20.26 -3.14
C TYR A 124 8.84 -20.01 -3.56
N SER A 125 9.51 -21.03 -4.07
CA SER A 125 10.86 -20.89 -4.62
C SER A 125 10.78 -20.44 -6.08
N GLY A 126 10.82 -19.12 -6.26
CA GLY A 126 10.75 -18.43 -7.53
C GLY A 126 10.52 -16.93 -7.33
N ASN A 127 10.56 -16.19 -8.45
CA ASN A 127 10.25 -14.77 -8.48
C ASN A 127 8.75 -14.50 -8.20
N TYR A 128 8.39 -13.23 -8.13
CA TYR A 128 7.02 -12.79 -7.87
C TYR A 128 6.01 -13.33 -8.89
N SER A 129 6.38 -13.40 -10.17
CA SER A 129 5.54 -13.95 -11.23
C SER A 129 5.23 -15.44 -11.02
N TYR A 130 6.21 -16.23 -10.60
CA TYR A 130 6.02 -17.64 -10.24
C TYR A 130 5.08 -17.79 -9.03
N PHE A 131 5.26 -16.94 -8.01
CA PHE A 131 4.34 -16.88 -6.87
C PHE A 131 2.90 -16.63 -7.32
N LEU A 132 2.66 -15.65 -8.20
CA LEU A 132 1.31 -15.34 -8.69
C LEU A 132 0.66 -16.53 -9.40
N GLU A 133 1.41 -17.23 -10.24
CA GLU A 133 0.92 -18.43 -10.92
C GLU A 133 0.53 -19.53 -9.92
N LYS A 134 1.40 -19.80 -8.95
CA LYS A 134 1.16 -20.81 -7.92
C LYS A 134 0.04 -20.44 -6.96
N LYS A 135 -0.11 -19.16 -6.64
CA LYS A 135 -1.24 -18.64 -5.87
C LYS A 135 -2.55 -18.85 -6.62
N ALA A 136 -2.62 -18.51 -7.91
CA ALA A 136 -3.82 -18.74 -8.72
C ALA A 136 -4.19 -20.23 -8.81
N GLN A 137 -3.20 -21.12 -8.95
CA GLN A 137 -3.41 -22.58 -8.91
C GLN A 137 -3.94 -23.04 -7.55
N ARG A 138 -3.39 -22.51 -6.44
CA ARG A 138 -3.87 -22.79 -5.07
C ARG A 138 -5.33 -22.36 -4.91
N GLU A 139 -5.65 -21.12 -5.27
CA GLU A 139 -7.00 -20.58 -5.16
C GLU A 139 -8.00 -21.42 -5.95
N GLU A 140 -7.68 -21.81 -7.19
CA GLU A 140 -8.54 -22.66 -8.01
C GLU A 140 -8.78 -24.04 -7.38
N ASN A 141 -7.73 -24.67 -6.85
CA ASN A 141 -7.85 -25.92 -6.12
C ASN A 141 -8.75 -25.76 -4.88
N GLU A 142 -8.64 -24.66 -4.15
CA GLU A 142 -9.52 -24.34 -3.02
C GLU A 142 -10.98 -24.14 -3.48
N LYS A 143 -11.23 -23.52 -4.64
CA LYS A 143 -12.60 -23.43 -5.21
C LYS A 143 -13.16 -24.82 -5.49
N ILE A 144 -12.38 -25.70 -6.10
CA ILE A 144 -12.79 -27.07 -6.43
C ILE A 144 -13.08 -27.88 -5.15
N GLU A 145 -12.21 -27.80 -4.15
CA GLU A 145 -12.44 -28.44 -2.85
C GLU A 145 -13.71 -27.93 -2.17
N MET A 146 -13.92 -26.61 -2.16
CA MET A 146 -15.12 -26.00 -1.59
C MET A 146 -16.39 -26.45 -2.31
N HIS A 147 -16.34 -26.55 -3.64
CA HIS A 147 -17.46 -27.07 -4.41
C HIS A 147 -17.75 -28.53 -4.04
N LYS A 148 -16.73 -29.39 -3.94
CA LYS A 148 -16.86 -30.79 -3.50
C LYS A 148 -17.46 -30.90 -2.09
N LEU A 149 -16.98 -30.08 -1.16
CA LEU A 149 -17.46 -30.02 0.23
C LEU A 149 -18.95 -29.61 0.28
N LYS A 150 -19.34 -28.59 -0.49
CA LYS A 150 -20.73 -28.15 -0.63
C LYS A 150 -21.64 -29.26 -1.17
N GLN A 151 -21.18 -29.99 -2.18
CA GLN A 151 -21.96 -31.11 -2.75
C GLN A 151 -22.10 -32.27 -1.76
N LEU A 152 -21.05 -32.57 -0.99
CA LEU A 152 -21.09 -33.56 0.08
C LEU A 152 -22.08 -33.15 1.18
N LEU A 153 -22.02 -31.91 1.64
CA LEU A 153 -22.94 -31.36 2.64
C LEU A 153 -24.40 -31.46 2.18
N ARG A 154 -24.68 -31.12 0.92
CA ARG A 154 -26.03 -31.26 0.33
C ARG A 154 -26.53 -32.71 0.34
N LYS A 155 -25.66 -33.68 0.02
CA LYS A 155 -26.00 -35.11 0.03
C LYS A 155 -26.30 -35.61 1.44
N GLU A 156 -25.48 -35.24 2.42
CA GLU A 156 -25.68 -35.64 3.81
C GLU A 156 -26.92 -34.96 4.43
N LEU A 157 -27.16 -33.67 4.14
CA LEU A 157 -28.40 -32.97 4.53
C LEU A 157 -29.65 -33.68 3.99
N ALA A 158 -29.61 -34.10 2.72
CA ALA A 158 -30.72 -34.83 2.11
C ALA A 158 -30.94 -36.21 2.74
N TRP A 159 -29.88 -36.87 3.24
CA TRP A 159 -29.99 -38.12 3.99
C TRP A 159 -30.60 -37.90 5.39
N ILE A 160 -30.15 -36.88 6.13
CA ILE A 160 -30.71 -36.52 7.44
C ILE A 160 -32.20 -36.18 7.32
N ARG A 161 -32.58 -35.37 6.33
CA ARG A 161 -33.99 -35.00 6.07
C ARG A 161 -34.89 -36.19 5.74
N LYS A 162 -34.34 -37.29 5.22
CA LYS A 162 -35.09 -38.51 4.92
C LYS A 162 -35.42 -39.36 6.15
N ALA A 163 -34.96 -38.97 7.35
CA ALA A 163 -35.28 -39.60 8.63
C ALA A 163 -35.27 -41.14 8.59
N PRO A 164 -34.10 -41.80 8.45
CA PRO A 164 -34.03 -43.25 8.48
C PRO A 164 -34.53 -43.77 9.83
N GLN A 165 -35.67 -44.47 9.81
CA GLN A 165 -36.23 -45.07 11.01
C GLN A 165 -35.33 -46.21 11.48
N GLY A 166 -34.54 -45.95 12.51
CA GLY A 166 -33.64 -46.92 13.12
C GLY A 166 -32.46 -46.23 13.78
N ARG A 167 -32.64 -45.76 15.03
CA ARG A 167 -31.58 -45.21 15.89
C ARG A 167 -30.62 -46.32 16.34
N GLN A 168 -29.81 -46.82 15.41
CA GLN A 168 -28.64 -47.65 15.71
C GLN A 168 -27.40 -46.75 15.83
N THR A 169 -26.35 -47.23 16.48
CA THR A 169 -25.03 -46.56 16.65
C THR A 169 -24.44 -45.99 15.36
N LYS A 170 -24.71 -46.62 14.20
CA LYS A 170 -24.30 -46.13 12.87
C LYS A 170 -25.00 -44.84 12.42
N ALA A 171 -26.24 -44.60 12.85
CA ALA A 171 -26.98 -43.38 12.52
C ALA A 171 -26.41 -42.17 13.27
N ASN A 172 -26.13 -42.34 14.58
CA ASN A 172 -25.53 -41.28 15.42
C ASN A 172 -24.12 -40.88 14.94
N PHE A 173 -23.31 -41.84 14.47
CA PHE A 173 -21.98 -41.53 13.92
C PHE A 173 -22.04 -40.69 12.65
N ARG A 174 -23.07 -40.92 11.82
CA ARG A 174 -23.26 -40.20 10.56
C ARG A 174 -23.83 -38.79 10.77
N GLU A 175 -24.69 -38.63 11.77
CA GLU A 175 -25.18 -37.31 12.22
C GLU A 175 -24.04 -36.45 12.77
N LYS A 176 -23.17 -37.01 13.63
CA LYS A 176 -21.96 -36.32 14.09
C LYS A 176 -21.07 -35.89 12.91
N ARG A 177 -20.85 -36.79 11.94
CA ARG A 177 -20.08 -36.49 10.73
C ARG A 177 -20.69 -35.36 9.89
N PHE A 178 -22.02 -35.21 9.87
CA PHE A 178 -22.68 -34.10 9.19
C PHE A 178 -22.32 -32.76 9.84
N TYR A 179 -22.46 -32.65 11.16
CA TYR A 179 -22.07 -31.43 11.88
C TYR A 179 -20.57 -31.11 11.71
N ASP A 180 -19.70 -32.12 11.70
CA ASP A 180 -18.27 -31.91 11.40
C ASP A 180 -18.00 -31.45 9.95
N ILE A 181 -18.87 -31.79 9.00
CA ILE A 181 -18.78 -31.34 7.60
C ILE A 181 -19.36 -29.91 7.47
N GLU A 182 -20.44 -29.63 8.17
CA GLU A 182 -21.10 -28.32 8.24
C GLU A 182 -20.16 -27.27 8.84
N ASP A 183 -19.59 -27.55 10.01
CA ASP A 183 -18.64 -26.66 10.69
C ASP A 183 -17.41 -26.32 9.82
N ARG A 184 -16.85 -27.32 9.13
CA ARG A 184 -15.76 -27.12 8.16
C ARG A 184 -16.18 -26.32 6.94
N TYR A 185 -17.41 -26.48 6.48
CA TYR A 185 -17.94 -25.74 5.34
C TYR A 185 -18.18 -24.28 5.71
N ASP A 186 -18.80 -24.02 6.86
CA ASP A 186 -19.12 -22.67 7.33
C ASP A 186 -17.85 -21.88 7.65
N SER A 187 -16.89 -22.48 8.37
CA SER A 187 -15.58 -21.87 8.62
C SER A 187 -14.85 -21.46 7.34
N ARG A 188 -14.89 -22.29 6.29
CA ARG A 188 -14.26 -21.97 4.98
C ARG A 188 -15.09 -20.99 4.14
N LYS A 189 -16.42 -20.99 4.29
CA LYS A 189 -17.33 -20.13 3.54
C LYS A 189 -17.25 -18.69 4.04
N GLU A 190 -17.16 -18.47 5.34
CA GLU A 190 -16.99 -17.14 5.95
C GLU A 190 -15.73 -16.46 5.44
N ILE A 191 -14.60 -17.18 5.42
CA ILE A 191 -13.31 -16.69 4.89
C ILE A 191 -13.45 -16.24 3.43
N ARG A 192 -14.15 -17.01 2.61
CA ARG A 192 -14.31 -16.72 1.17
C ARG A 192 -15.28 -15.57 0.88
N LEU A 193 -16.33 -15.41 1.68
CA LEU A 193 -17.28 -14.30 1.53
C LEU A 193 -16.56 -12.95 1.69
N GLN A 194 -15.64 -12.85 2.65
CA GLN A 194 -14.77 -11.68 2.85
C GLN A 194 -13.86 -11.41 1.64
N GLU A 195 -13.40 -12.45 0.93
CA GLU A 195 -12.57 -12.31 -0.26
C GLU A 195 -13.37 -11.90 -1.52
N SER A 196 -14.60 -12.41 -1.69
CA SER A 196 -15.42 -12.13 -2.86
C SER A 196 -16.04 -10.73 -2.89
N GLN A 197 -16.23 -10.09 -1.74
CA GLN A 197 -16.71 -8.70 -1.64
C GLN A 197 -15.66 -7.66 -2.09
N LYS A 198 -14.44 -8.12 -2.36
CA LYS A 198 -13.26 -7.30 -2.65
C LYS A 198 -13.15 -6.82 -4.11
N LEU A 199 -13.94 -7.38 -5.02
CA LEU A 199 -13.63 -7.41 -6.45
C LEU A 199 -14.50 -6.52 -7.37
N GLU A 200 -15.42 -5.71 -6.86
CA GLU A 200 -16.25 -4.84 -7.72
C GLU A 200 -16.42 -3.43 -7.12
N LEU A 201 -15.48 -2.53 -7.45
CA LEU A 201 -15.64 -1.09 -7.29
C LEU A 201 -16.40 -0.52 -8.50
N ALA A 202 -17.73 -0.50 -8.41
CA ALA A 202 -18.55 0.31 -9.30
C ALA A 202 -18.64 1.73 -8.74
N VAL A 203 -17.69 2.60 -9.07
CA VAL A 203 -17.83 4.04 -8.81
C VAL A 203 -18.93 4.56 -9.74
N GLU A 204 -20.05 5.00 -9.18
CA GLU A 204 -21.13 5.62 -9.97
C GLU A 204 -20.63 6.93 -10.59
N GLU A 205 -20.34 6.92 -11.89
CA GLU A 205 -19.84 8.09 -12.63
C GLU A 205 -20.88 9.23 -12.64
N ARG A 206 -20.54 10.36 -12.01
CA ARG A 206 -21.22 11.64 -12.30
C ARG A 206 -20.78 12.12 -13.68
N ARG A 207 -21.75 12.44 -14.55
CA ARG A 207 -21.48 13.07 -15.85
C ARG A 207 -20.69 14.37 -15.66
N LEU A 208 -19.44 14.37 -16.12
CA LEU A 208 -18.60 15.56 -16.21
C LEU A 208 -19.06 16.43 -17.38
N GLY A 209 -19.13 17.75 -17.18
CA GLY A 209 -19.26 18.70 -18.27
C GLY A 209 -18.03 18.70 -19.18
N GLY A 210 -18.13 19.28 -20.38
CA GLY A 210 -17.05 19.27 -21.38
C GLY A 210 -15.75 19.99 -20.97
N LYS A 211 -15.74 20.76 -19.88
CA LYS A 211 -14.54 21.42 -19.33
C LYS A 211 -14.23 20.83 -17.95
N ILE A 212 -13.02 20.27 -17.80
CA ILE A 212 -12.58 19.62 -16.57
C ILE A 212 -11.54 20.48 -15.87
N LEU A 213 -10.33 20.57 -16.43
CA LEU A 213 -9.26 21.39 -15.90
C LEU A 213 -8.42 21.91 -17.07
N ASN A 214 -8.22 23.22 -17.14
CA ASN A 214 -7.38 23.84 -18.15
C ASN A 214 -6.29 24.68 -17.47
N LEU A 215 -5.04 24.31 -17.74
CA LEU A 215 -3.84 24.92 -17.22
C LEU A 215 -3.17 25.66 -18.38
N LYS A 216 -2.93 26.96 -18.23
CA LYS A 216 -2.33 27.80 -19.30
C LYS A 216 -1.12 28.55 -18.79
N ASN A 217 0.01 28.32 -19.45
CA ASN A 217 1.29 29.00 -19.28
C ASN A 217 1.68 29.17 -17.81
N LEU A 218 1.46 28.12 -17.02
CA LEU A 218 1.74 28.13 -15.60
C LEU A 218 3.22 28.36 -15.34
N LYS A 219 3.51 29.14 -14.30
CA LYS A 219 4.85 29.37 -13.78
C LYS A 219 4.81 29.39 -12.25
N LYS A 220 5.75 28.69 -11.63
CA LYS A 220 5.95 28.72 -10.18
C LYS A 220 7.42 28.51 -9.82
N SER A 221 7.93 29.38 -8.98
CA SER A 221 9.27 29.32 -8.38
C SER A 221 9.19 29.55 -6.87
N PHE A 222 10.06 28.86 -6.12
CA PHE A 222 10.27 29.14 -4.70
C PHE A 222 11.72 29.59 -4.51
N GLY A 223 11.92 30.87 -4.23
CA GLY A 223 13.25 31.47 -4.27
C GLY A 223 13.92 31.22 -5.62
N ASP A 224 15.12 30.64 -5.59
CA ASP A 224 15.90 30.32 -6.80
C ASP A 224 15.45 29.03 -7.49
N LYS A 225 14.57 28.25 -6.87
CA LYS A 225 14.14 26.95 -7.39
C LYS A 225 12.90 27.11 -8.28
N CYS A 226 13.11 27.02 -9.59
CA CYS A 226 12.03 26.92 -10.56
C CYS A 226 11.38 25.53 -10.45
N ILE A 227 10.11 25.48 -10.03
CA ILE A 227 9.34 24.24 -9.98
C ILE A 227 8.70 23.95 -11.34
N LEU A 228 8.14 24.98 -11.96
CA LEU A 228 7.39 24.83 -13.19
C LEU A 228 7.49 26.10 -14.04
N GLN A 229 7.69 25.91 -15.35
CA GLN A 229 7.84 27.02 -16.30
C GLN A 229 7.13 26.69 -17.62
N ASN A 230 6.23 27.57 -18.03
CA ASN A 230 5.50 27.52 -19.29
C ASN A 230 4.73 26.20 -19.52
N PHE A 231 4.06 25.72 -18.48
CA PHE A 231 3.24 24.50 -18.59
C PHE A 231 1.81 24.83 -19.01
N SER A 232 1.33 24.16 -20.05
CA SER A 232 -0.06 24.24 -20.50
C SER A 232 -0.59 22.83 -20.72
N HIS A 233 -1.76 22.53 -20.16
CA HIS A 233 -2.42 21.24 -20.34
C HIS A 233 -3.94 21.40 -20.23
N GLU A 234 -4.67 20.73 -21.10
CA GLU A 234 -6.13 20.68 -21.07
C GLU A 234 -6.57 19.25 -20.75
N CYS A 235 -7.04 19.04 -19.52
CA CYS A 235 -7.49 17.73 -19.06
C CYS A 235 -8.77 17.30 -19.78
N ARG A 236 -8.76 16.09 -20.32
CA ARG A 236 -9.91 15.46 -20.99
C ARG A 236 -10.62 14.47 -20.08
N HIS A 237 -11.86 14.16 -20.43
CA HIS A 237 -12.62 13.11 -19.71
C HIS A 237 -11.93 11.76 -19.87
N ASN A 238 -11.86 10.99 -18.77
CA ASN A 238 -11.18 9.70 -18.67
C ASN A 238 -9.68 9.72 -18.97
N GLU A 239 -9.05 10.90 -18.90
CA GLU A 239 -7.60 11.02 -18.99
C GLU A 239 -6.93 10.55 -17.69
N HIS A 240 -5.97 9.64 -17.82
CA HIS A 240 -5.16 9.15 -16.71
C HIS A 240 -3.77 9.77 -16.80
N ILE A 241 -3.42 10.62 -15.84
CA ILE A 241 -2.16 11.40 -15.86
C ILE A 241 -1.26 10.91 -14.74
N GLY A 242 -0.08 10.37 -15.10
CA GLY A 242 0.97 10.01 -14.15
C GLY A 242 2.00 11.14 -14.02
N ILE A 243 2.30 11.55 -12.78
CA ILE A 243 3.34 12.55 -12.50
C ILE A 243 4.57 11.84 -11.95
N ILE A 244 5.69 11.93 -12.67
CA ILE A 244 6.97 11.35 -12.26
C ILE A 244 8.00 12.45 -12.01
N GLY A 245 8.91 12.22 -11.07
CA GLY A 245 10.00 13.15 -10.78
C GLY A 245 10.76 12.80 -9.50
N LYS A 246 11.88 13.48 -9.28
CA LYS A 246 12.69 13.32 -8.06
C LYS A 246 11.96 13.92 -6.85
N ASN A 247 12.23 13.40 -5.66
CA ASN A 247 11.68 13.91 -4.41
C ASN A 247 12.16 15.35 -4.20
N GLY A 248 11.22 16.19 -3.75
CA GLY A 248 11.45 17.61 -3.61
C GLY A 248 11.48 18.40 -4.92
N VAL A 249 11.20 17.83 -6.11
CA VAL A 249 11.11 18.62 -7.37
C VAL A 249 9.90 19.56 -7.38
N GLY A 250 8.91 19.32 -6.51
CA GLY A 250 7.70 20.15 -6.39
C GLY A 250 6.41 19.46 -6.84
N LYS A 251 6.33 18.13 -6.88
CA LYS A 251 5.11 17.37 -7.25
C LYS A 251 3.92 17.76 -6.36
N SER A 252 4.08 17.68 -5.04
CA SER A 252 3.00 18.05 -4.11
C SER A 252 2.66 19.54 -4.20
N THR A 253 3.64 20.41 -4.50
CA THR A 253 3.36 21.81 -4.80
C THR A 253 2.50 21.96 -6.06
N PHE A 254 2.81 21.22 -7.12
CA PHE A 254 2.01 21.20 -8.34
C PHE A 254 0.57 20.74 -8.09
N ILE A 255 0.38 19.71 -7.27
CA ILE A 255 -0.94 19.26 -6.84
C ILE A 255 -1.68 20.36 -6.06
N LYS A 256 -1.02 21.01 -5.09
CA LYS A 256 -1.61 22.11 -4.32
C LYS A 256 -2.00 23.30 -5.19
N MET A 257 -1.25 23.59 -6.26
CA MET A 257 -1.62 24.61 -7.25
C MET A 257 -2.91 24.24 -7.99
N ILE A 258 -3.06 22.97 -8.40
CA ILE A 258 -4.29 22.48 -9.06
C ILE A 258 -5.50 22.59 -8.12
N LEU A 259 -5.30 22.27 -6.84
CA LEU A 259 -6.34 22.36 -5.81
C LEU A 259 -6.68 23.81 -5.41
N GLY A 260 -5.90 24.80 -5.85
CA GLY A 260 -6.06 26.21 -5.48
C GLY A 260 -5.58 26.54 -4.07
N GLU A 261 -4.88 25.62 -3.39
CA GLU A 261 -4.28 25.85 -2.07
C GLU A 261 -2.99 26.68 -2.16
N GLU A 262 -2.32 26.66 -3.31
CA GLU A 262 -1.08 27.37 -3.57
C GLU A 262 -1.24 28.31 -4.79
N ALA A 263 -0.86 29.57 -4.64
CA ALA A 263 -0.93 30.54 -5.74
C ALA A 263 0.13 30.26 -6.81
N VAL A 264 -0.21 30.49 -8.09
CA VAL A 264 0.74 30.49 -9.20
C VAL A 264 1.40 31.86 -9.35
N ASP A 265 2.65 31.91 -9.81
CA ASP A 265 3.33 33.20 -10.05
C ASP A 265 2.89 33.82 -11.38
N SER A 266 2.56 32.97 -12.36
CA SER A 266 2.02 33.37 -13.66
C SER A 266 1.20 32.23 -14.28
N GLY A 267 0.36 32.58 -15.25
CA GLY A 267 -0.55 31.65 -15.93
C GLY A 267 -1.94 31.62 -15.32
N LEU A 268 -2.76 30.67 -15.79
CA LEU A 268 -4.16 30.55 -15.41
C LEU A 268 -4.54 29.08 -15.19
N ILE A 269 -5.19 28.80 -14.05
CA ILE A 269 -5.82 27.51 -13.73
C ILE A 269 -7.33 27.71 -13.80
N GLN A 270 -8.01 27.00 -14.70
CA GLN A 270 -9.46 27.04 -14.84
C GLN A 270 -10.04 25.64 -14.62
N ALA A 271 -10.64 25.41 -13.45
CA ALA A 271 -11.45 24.23 -13.21
C ALA A 271 -12.89 24.46 -13.72
N GLY A 272 -13.51 23.43 -14.28
CA GLY A 272 -14.92 23.48 -14.65
C GLY A 272 -15.83 23.53 -13.42
N GLU A 273 -16.98 24.21 -13.52
CA GLU A 273 -17.93 24.36 -12.40
C GLU A 273 -18.50 23.02 -11.89
N SER A 274 -18.54 22.00 -12.74
CA SER A 274 -18.99 20.65 -12.35
C SER A 274 -17.90 19.82 -11.67
N VAL A 275 -16.66 20.32 -11.53
CA VAL A 275 -15.54 19.54 -11.00
C VAL A 275 -15.58 19.50 -9.48
N VAL A 276 -15.55 18.28 -8.95
CA VAL A 276 -15.44 17.97 -7.53
C VAL A 276 -14.13 17.22 -7.35
N PHE A 277 -13.15 17.90 -6.76
CA PHE A 277 -11.85 17.33 -6.47
C PHE A 277 -11.92 16.36 -5.29
N GLY A 278 -11.36 15.17 -5.47
CA GLY A 278 -10.97 14.27 -4.39
C GLY A 278 -9.45 14.26 -4.30
N TYR A 279 -8.88 14.61 -3.15
CA TYR A 279 -7.43 14.60 -2.94
C TYR A 279 -7.08 13.62 -1.84
N TYR A 280 -6.24 12.64 -2.17
CA TYR A 280 -5.63 11.71 -1.23
C TYR A 280 -4.16 12.08 -1.06
N ASP A 281 -3.78 12.42 0.18
CA ASP A 281 -2.42 12.84 0.55
C ASP A 281 -1.81 11.97 1.66
N GLN A 282 -0.49 12.09 1.84
CA GLN A 282 0.28 11.33 2.84
C GLN A 282 0.29 11.96 4.24
N LYS A 283 -0.59 12.92 4.54
CA LYS A 283 -0.57 13.56 5.87
C LYS A 283 -0.97 12.57 6.96
N ASP A 284 -0.58 12.86 8.20
CA ASP A 284 -1.04 12.09 9.36
C ASP A 284 -2.57 12.15 9.45
N ILE A 285 -3.20 11.00 9.24
CA ILE A 285 -4.64 10.86 9.29
C ILE A 285 -5.06 10.71 10.75
N SER A 286 -5.74 11.72 11.26
CA SER A 286 -6.42 11.67 12.55
C SER A 286 -7.92 11.72 12.35
N PHE A 287 -8.62 10.77 12.99
CA PHE A 287 -10.07 10.77 13.07
C PHE A 287 -10.49 11.13 14.49
N PRO A 288 -11.66 11.76 14.69
CA PRO A 288 -12.18 12.03 16.01
C PRO A 288 -12.32 10.73 16.84
N ASP A 289 -11.78 10.74 18.07
CA ASP A 289 -11.71 9.57 18.95
C ASP A 289 -13.07 9.02 19.38
N ASP A 290 -14.11 9.86 19.29
CA ASP A 290 -15.48 9.59 19.68
C ASP A 290 -16.35 9.03 18.54
N LYS A 291 -15.85 9.04 17.30
CA LYS A 291 -16.62 8.59 16.13
C LYS A 291 -16.40 7.11 15.81
N ARG A 292 -17.51 6.44 15.48
CA ARG A 292 -17.47 5.10 14.90
C ARG A 292 -17.23 5.17 13.39
N LEU A 293 -16.81 4.06 12.79
CA LEU A 293 -16.61 3.99 11.34
C LEU A 293 -17.91 4.33 10.58
N SER A 294 -19.06 3.84 11.05
CA SER A 294 -20.39 4.16 10.51
C SER A 294 -20.78 5.64 10.59
N ASP A 295 -20.18 6.39 11.52
CA ASP A 295 -20.44 7.83 11.69
C ASP A 295 -19.54 8.67 10.77
N ILE A 296 -18.42 8.09 10.32
CA ILE A 296 -17.45 8.72 9.43
C ILE A 296 -17.85 8.46 7.97
N VAL A 297 -18.18 7.21 7.64
CA VAL A 297 -18.64 6.79 6.32
C VAL A 297 -20.07 6.28 6.42
N THR A 298 -21.01 7.00 5.82
CA THR A 298 -22.44 6.72 5.97
C THR A 298 -22.93 5.59 5.07
N ASP A 299 -22.15 5.22 4.05
CA ASP A 299 -22.50 4.12 3.14
C ASP A 299 -21.92 2.79 3.65
N PRO A 300 -22.76 1.90 4.22
CA PRO A 300 -22.29 0.62 4.73
C PRO A 300 -21.78 -0.31 3.62
N LYS A 301 -22.28 -0.18 2.38
CA LYS A 301 -21.80 -0.98 1.25
C LYS A 301 -20.37 -0.59 0.89
N LEU A 302 -20.09 0.71 0.90
CA LEU A 302 -18.74 1.24 0.64
C LEU A 302 -17.75 0.80 1.73
N LEU A 303 -18.17 0.78 3.00
CA LEU A 303 -17.38 0.23 4.09
C LEU A 303 -17.07 -1.26 3.90
N GLU A 304 -18.07 -2.08 3.57
CA GLU A 304 -17.87 -3.52 3.30
C GLU A 304 -16.91 -3.76 2.13
N GLN A 305 -17.06 -3.01 1.03
CA GLN A 305 -16.17 -3.09 -0.14
C GLN A 305 -14.69 -2.81 0.20
N PHE A 306 -14.42 -1.94 1.16
CA PHE A 306 -13.06 -1.60 1.62
C PHE A 306 -12.59 -2.42 2.83
N LEU A 307 -13.18 -3.61 3.00
CA LEU A 307 -12.83 -4.61 4.01
C LEU A 307 -13.11 -4.15 5.45
N PHE A 308 -14.19 -3.41 5.66
CA PHE A 308 -14.75 -3.15 6.99
C PHE A 308 -16.03 -3.98 7.18
N PRO A 309 -15.93 -5.23 7.70
CA PRO A 309 -17.09 -6.08 7.91
C PRO A 309 -18.08 -5.43 8.90
N PRO A 310 -19.36 -5.81 8.88
CA PRO A 310 -20.40 -5.20 9.73
C PRO A 310 -20.05 -5.16 11.23
N SER A 311 -19.32 -6.17 11.73
CA SER A 311 -18.84 -6.22 13.11
C SER A 311 -17.84 -5.11 13.45
N GLN A 312 -17.05 -4.66 12.48
CA GLN A 312 -16.03 -3.61 12.63
C GLN A 312 -16.62 -2.20 12.45
N GLN A 313 -17.71 -2.05 11.69
CA GLN A 313 -18.32 -0.74 11.40
C GLN A 313 -18.79 0.02 12.65
N HIS A 314 -19.11 -0.71 13.72
CA HIS A 314 -19.53 -0.13 14.99
C HIS A 314 -18.38 0.17 15.97
N GLN A 315 -17.13 -0.13 15.60
CA GLN A 315 -15.95 0.17 16.41
C GLN A 315 -15.54 1.65 16.26
N PHE A 316 -14.73 2.14 17.20
CA PHE A 316 -14.19 3.51 17.16
C PHE A 316 -13.01 3.62 16.21
N ALA A 317 -12.87 4.74 15.49
CA ALA A 317 -11.78 4.92 14.52
C ALA A 317 -10.37 4.87 15.15
N LYS A 318 -10.25 5.14 16.45
CA LYS A 318 -8.98 5.07 17.18
C LYS A 318 -8.40 3.66 17.30
N THR A 319 -9.23 2.61 17.24
CA THR A 319 -8.80 1.22 17.39
C THR A 319 -8.24 0.62 16.10
N LEU A 320 -8.32 1.37 15.00
CA LEU A 320 -7.83 0.95 13.70
C LEU A 320 -6.30 1.01 13.63
N SER A 321 -5.72 0.03 12.93
CA SER A 321 -4.33 0.03 12.50
C SER A 321 -4.05 1.16 11.50
N GLY A 322 -2.78 1.47 11.27
CA GLY A 322 -2.37 2.50 10.30
C GLY A 322 -2.97 2.27 8.90
N GLY A 323 -2.86 1.05 8.37
CA GLY A 323 -3.43 0.70 7.06
C GLY A 323 -4.97 0.78 7.01
N GLU A 324 -5.65 0.39 8.08
CA GLU A 324 -7.11 0.58 8.19
C GLU A 324 -7.50 2.05 8.24
N LYS A 325 -6.76 2.90 8.96
CA LYS A 325 -7.00 4.36 8.97
C LYS A 325 -6.83 4.95 7.57
N ARG A 326 -5.83 4.51 6.80
CA ARG A 326 -5.62 4.94 5.41
C ARG A 326 -6.76 4.53 4.48
N ARG A 327 -7.23 3.29 4.59
CA ARG A 327 -8.42 2.82 3.86
C ARG A 327 -9.66 3.64 4.22
N LEU A 328 -9.90 3.89 5.51
CA LEU A 328 -11.01 4.73 5.95
C LEU A 328 -10.89 6.17 5.41
N TYR A 329 -9.68 6.73 5.35
CA TYR A 329 -9.45 8.07 4.79
C TYR A 329 -9.80 8.14 3.31
N LEU A 330 -9.36 7.15 2.53
CA LEU A 330 -9.74 7.04 1.12
C LEU A 330 -11.27 6.99 0.98
N LEU A 331 -11.98 6.28 1.85
CA LEU A 331 -13.44 6.27 1.85
C LEU A 331 -14.07 7.64 2.10
N THR A 332 -13.52 8.44 3.02
CA THR A 332 -14.03 9.80 3.25
C THR A 332 -13.91 10.70 2.02
N ILE A 333 -12.93 10.43 1.15
CA ILE A 333 -12.74 11.14 -0.10
C ILE A 333 -13.72 10.61 -1.15
N LEU A 334 -13.81 9.29 -1.31
CA LEU A 334 -14.69 8.64 -2.29
C LEU A 334 -16.17 8.86 -2.02
N GLN A 335 -16.60 8.98 -0.75
CA GLN A 335 -17.98 9.26 -0.38
C GLN A 335 -18.46 10.65 -0.88
N LYS A 336 -17.53 11.60 -1.10
CA LYS A 336 -17.87 12.89 -1.73
C LYS A 336 -18.25 12.73 -3.21
N ASN A 337 -18.07 11.53 -3.75
CA ASN A 337 -18.24 11.15 -5.14
C ASN A 337 -17.49 12.12 -6.08
N PRO A 338 -16.15 12.22 -5.92
CA PRO A 338 -15.33 13.13 -6.70
C PRO A 338 -15.28 12.66 -8.16
N ASN A 339 -15.25 13.61 -9.08
CA ASN A 339 -15.10 13.33 -10.51
C ASN A 339 -13.73 13.74 -11.06
N PHE A 340 -12.87 14.30 -10.20
CA PHE A 340 -11.44 14.49 -10.46
C PHE A 340 -10.67 14.00 -9.24
N LEU A 341 -10.04 12.83 -9.35
CA LEU A 341 -9.32 12.19 -8.25
C LEU A 341 -7.81 12.43 -8.41
N ILE A 342 -7.19 12.97 -7.36
CA ILE A 342 -5.75 13.16 -7.26
C ILE A 342 -5.24 12.26 -6.14
N LEU A 343 -4.29 11.40 -6.49
CA LEU A 343 -3.66 10.46 -5.59
C LEU A 343 -2.17 10.79 -5.48
N ASP A 344 -1.72 11.31 -4.34
CA ASP A 344 -0.30 11.55 -4.07
C ASP A 344 0.31 10.29 -3.42
N GLU A 345 1.15 9.58 -4.17
CA GLU A 345 1.80 8.32 -3.76
C GLU A 345 0.84 7.24 -3.18
N PRO A 346 -0.22 6.83 -3.91
CA PRO A 346 -1.23 5.89 -3.41
C PRO A 346 -0.71 4.47 -3.13
N THR A 347 0.41 4.09 -3.74
CA THR A 347 0.97 2.74 -3.67
C THR A 347 1.56 2.39 -2.30
N ASN A 348 1.91 3.38 -1.49
CA ASN A 348 2.52 3.16 -0.17
C ASN A 348 1.51 2.64 0.88
N ASP A 349 0.22 2.77 0.59
CA ASP A 349 -0.87 2.72 1.58
C ASP A 349 -1.98 1.75 1.24
N LEU A 350 -2.09 1.42 -0.04
CA LEU A 350 -3.04 0.47 -0.57
C LEU A 350 -2.29 -0.85 -0.68
N ASP A 351 -2.39 -1.65 0.38
CA ASP A 351 -1.95 -3.04 0.39
C ASP A 351 -2.37 -3.72 -0.91
N LEU A 352 -1.54 -4.66 -1.36
CA LEU A 352 -1.60 -5.49 -2.58
C LEU A 352 -2.93 -6.15 -2.95
N ILE A 353 -4.00 -5.87 -2.23
CA ILE A 353 -5.30 -6.52 -2.32
C ILE A 353 -6.36 -5.75 -3.10
N THR A 354 -5.99 -4.65 -3.76
CA THR A 354 -6.72 -4.16 -4.94
C THR A 354 -6.22 -4.90 -6.19
N LEU A 355 -6.79 -6.08 -6.42
CA LEU A 355 -6.87 -6.69 -7.73
C LEU A 355 -8.35 -6.91 -8.05
#